data_AF-A0A0Q6FBS8-F1
#
_entry.id   AF-A0A0Q6FBS8-F1
#
_cell.length_a   1.000
_cell.length_b   1.000
_cell.length_c   1.000
_cell.angle_alpha   90.00
_cell.angle_beta   90.00
_cell.angle_gamma   90.00
#
_symmetry.space_group_name_H-M   'P 1'
#
loop_
_entity.id
_entity.type
_entity.pdbx_description
1 polymer ?
#
loop_
_entity_poly.entity_id
_entity_poly.type
_entity_poly.pdbx_seq_one_letter_code
_entity_poly.pdbx_strand_id
1 'polypeptide(L)'
;MRLTEKSQVTIPKFIRDRLGIGPGSEVEFVDDGDIVRLVRKFGNETPADRRRRLTARIDELADQVDIGANSVDDYMAELRGGRDDFDAR
;
A
#
# COMPACT_ATOMS: atom_id res chain seq x y z
N MET A 1 10.34 7.86 23.21
CA MET A 1 11.64 8.46 22.81
C MET A 1 11.68 9.89 23.35
N ARG A 2 12.85 10.41 23.73
CA ARG A 2 13.00 11.80 24.18
C ARG A 2 13.58 12.65 23.05
N LEU A 3 13.09 13.88 22.94
CA LEU A 3 13.62 14.87 22.00
C LEU A 3 14.95 15.39 22.54
N THR A 4 15.97 15.54 21.70
CA THR A 4 17.25 16.15 22.12
C THR A 4 17.13 17.67 22.21
N GLU A 5 18.10 18.36 22.82
CA GLU A 5 18.12 19.83 22.93
C GLU A 5 18.03 20.56 21.58
N LYS A 6 18.41 19.88 20.48
CA LYS A 6 18.35 20.43 19.12
C LYS A 6 17.08 20.03 18.37
N SER A 7 16.04 19.62 19.09
CA SER A 7 14.78 19.16 18.51
C SER A 7 14.95 17.99 17.54
N GLN A 8 15.93 17.10 17.78
CA GLN A 8 16.15 15.93 16.94
C GLN A 8 15.40 14.72 17.51
N VAL A 9 14.72 13.99 16.62
CA VAL A 9 14.13 12.69 16.92
C VAL A 9 15.00 11.59 16.31
N THR A 10 15.35 10.58 17.12
CA THR A 10 16.07 9.40 16.61
C THR A 10 15.06 8.42 16.03
N ILE A 11 15.35 7.87 14.85
CA ILE A 11 14.53 6.82 14.25
C ILE A 11 15.15 5.45 14.61
N PRO A 12 14.41 4.53 15.26
CA PRO A 12 14.90 3.19 15.56
C PRO A 12 15.32 2.42 14.31
N LYS A 13 16.29 1.50 14.44
CA LYS A 13 16.79 0.70 13.30
C LYS A 13 15.68 -0.05 12.56
N PHE A 14 14.75 -0.70 13.27
CA PHE A 14 13.66 -1.45 12.64
C PHE A 14 12.74 -0.58 11.78
N ILE A 15 12.52 0.69 12.15
CA ILE A 15 11.75 1.65 11.34
C ILE A 15 12.56 2.08 10.12
N ARG A 16 13.87 2.36 10.29
CA ARG A 16 14.76 2.69 9.16
C ARG A 16 14.80 1.58 8.13
N ASP A 17 14.93 0.32 8.56
CA ASP A 17 15.01 -0.84 7.68
C ASP A 17 13.67 -1.04 6.95
N ARG A 18 12.54 -0.91 7.66
CA ARG A 18 11.19 -1.00 7.07
C ARG A 18 10.89 0.11 6.06
N LEU A 19 11.36 1.33 6.31
CA LEU A 19 11.21 2.46 5.40
C LEU A 19 12.32 2.52 4.34
N GLY A 20 13.35 1.68 4.44
CA GLY A 20 14.53 1.71 3.58
C GLY A 20 15.26 3.05 3.58
N ILE A 21 15.40 3.69 4.75
CA ILE A 21 16.04 5.00 4.90
C ILE A 21 17.45 4.77 5.45
N GLY A 22 18.46 5.12 4.66
CA GLY A 22 19.88 5.00 5.00
C GLY A 22 20.57 6.34 5.26
N PRO A 23 21.88 6.34 5.56
CA PRO A 23 22.66 7.58 5.66
C PRO A 23 22.58 8.37 4.35
N GLY A 24 22.17 9.65 4.42
CA GLY A 24 21.99 10.52 3.25
C GLY A 24 20.62 10.44 2.57
N SER A 25 19.66 9.70 3.11
CA SER A 25 18.28 9.67 2.61
C SER A 25 17.51 10.92 3.03
N GLU A 26 16.82 11.55 2.07
CA GLU A 26 15.90 12.65 2.34
C GLU A 26 14.55 12.15 2.85
N VAL A 27 14.02 12.82 3.87
CA VAL A 27 12.73 12.52 4.48
C VAL A 27 11.94 13.81 4.61
N GLU A 28 10.63 13.71 4.43
CA GLU A 28 9.67 14.81 4.62
C GLU A 28 8.78 14.48 5.82
N PHE A 29 8.60 15.47 6.68
CA PHE A 29 7.66 15.40 7.79
C PHE A 29 6.37 16.07 7.35
N VAL A 30 5.28 15.31 7.32
CA VAL A 30 3.94 15.83 7.04
C VAL A 30 3.18 15.88 8.36
N ASP A 31 2.63 17.05 8.67
CA ASP A 31 1.78 17.28 9.83
C ASP A 31 0.32 16.96 9.44
N ASP A 32 -0.29 15.96 10.10
CA ASP A 32 -1.72 15.66 10.00
C ASP A 32 -2.45 15.96 11.32
N GLY A 33 -2.02 17.01 12.03
CA GLY A 33 -2.58 17.49 13.28
C GLY A 33 -2.13 16.67 14.49
N ASP A 34 -2.75 15.51 14.67
CA ASP A 34 -2.49 14.64 15.83
C ASP A 34 -1.29 13.70 15.60
N ILE A 35 -0.92 13.49 14.34
CA ILE A 35 0.18 12.61 13.95
C ILE A 35 1.13 13.33 13.00
N VAL A 36 2.42 13.05 13.16
CA VAL A 36 3.44 13.44 12.19
C VAL A 36 3.81 12.22 11.38
N ARG A 37 3.56 12.26 10.07
CA ARG A 37 3.97 11.21 9.14
C ARG A 37 5.36 11.50 8.61
N LEU A 38 6.26 10.53 8.77
CA LEU A 38 7.56 10.52 8.11
C LEU A 38 7.42 9.85 6.74
N VAL A 39 7.59 10.61 5.67
CA VAL A 39 7.56 10.11 4.30
C VAL A 39 8.97 10.13 3.73
N ARG A 40 9.44 9.01 3.18
CA ARG A 40 10.72 8.99 2.45
C ARG A 40 10.56 9.83 1.18
N LYS A 41 11.39 10.87 1.01
CA LYS A 41 11.47 11.58 -0.26
C LYS A 41 12.31 10.75 -1.20
N PHE A 42 11.66 10.18 -2.20
CA PHE A 42 12.36 9.66 -3.34
C PHE A 42 12.70 10.86 -4.22
N GLY A 43 13.96 11.31 -4.19
CA GLY A 43 14.43 12.26 -5.18
C GLY A 43 14.06 11.74 -6.58
N ASN A 44 13.26 12.49 -7.32
CA ASN A 44 12.78 12.18 -8.68
C ASN A 44 11.96 10.89 -8.86
N GLU A 45 11.19 10.41 -7.87
CA GLU A 45 10.19 9.36 -8.20
C GLU A 45 9.04 10.00 -8.99
N THR A 46 9.03 9.73 -10.29
CA THR A 46 7.94 10.20 -11.15
C THR A 46 6.64 9.49 -10.77
N PRO A 47 5.46 10.04 -11.11
CA PRO A 47 4.18 9.34 -10.93
C PRO A 47 4.16 7.94 -11.56
N ALA A 48 4.99 7.71 -12.58
CA ALA A 48 5.17 6.41 -13.23
C ALA A 48 5.95 5.41 -12.35
N ASP A 49 6.99 5.87 -11.66
CA ASP A 49 7.77 5.02 -10.73
C ASP A 49 6.93 4.60 -9.52
N ARG A 50 6.13 5.53 -8.97
CA ARG A 50 5.16 5.23 -7.91
C ARG A 50 4.13 4.19 -8.37
N ARG A 51 3.62 4.32 -9.61
CA ARG A 51 2.67 3.36 -10.18
C ARG A 51 3.31 2.00 -10.36
N ARG A 52 4.53 1.95 -10.91
CA ARG A 52 5.30 0.71 -11.08
C ARG A 52 5.55 -0.01 -9.75
N ARG A 53 5.88 0.74 -8.69
CA ARG A 53 6.04 0.17 -7.34
C ARG A 53 4.73 -0.36 -6.77
N LEU A 54 3.62 0.35 -6.97
CA LEU A 54 2.31 -0.09 -6.53
C LEU A 54 1.87 -1.36 -7.29
N THR A 55 2.00 -1.38 -8.61
CA THR A 55 1.69 -2.54 -9.44
C THR A 55 2.55 -3.73 -9.06
N ALA A 56 3.87 -3.56 -8.87
CA ALA A 56 4.74 -4.66 -8.42
C ALA A 56 4.32 -5.24 -7.06
N ARG A 57 3.78 -4.42 -6.15
CA ARG A 57 3.24 -4.88 -4.86
C ARG A 57 1.89 -5.59 -5.00
N ILE A 58 1.05 -5.14 -5.93
CA ILE A 58 -0.21 -5.80 -6.25
C ILE A 58 0.07 -7.17 -6.89
N ASP A 59 1.00 -7.25 -7.84
CA ASP A 59 1.39 -8.49 -8.50
C ASP A 59 2.00 -9.50 -7.51
N GLU A 60 2.89 -9.04 -6.62
CA GLU A 60 3.46 -9.88 -5.54
C GLU A 60 2.38 -10.46 -4.61
N LEU A 61 1.30 -9.73 -4.37
CA LEU A 61 0.17 -10.19 -3.57
C LEU A 61 -0.82 -11.02 -4.39
N ALA A 62 -0.97 -10.76 -5.69
CA ALA A 62 -1.84 -11.52 -6.59
C ALA A 62 -1.40 -12.99 -6.65
N ASP A 63 -0.09 -13.25 -6.64
CA ASP A 63 0.45 -14.62 -6.57
C ASP A 63 0.16 -15.33 -5.23
N GLN A 64 -0.14 -14.59 -4.16
CA GLN A 64 -0.46 -15.15 -2.84
C GLN A 64 -1.96 -15.29 -2.58
N VAL A 65 -2.79 -14.58 -3.32
CA VAL A 65 -4.24 -14.63 -3.18
C VAL A 65 -4.77 -15.51 -4.31
N ASP A 66 -5.02 -16.78 -4.01
CA ASP A 66 -5.92 -17.62 -4.80
C ASP A 66 -7.35 -17.12 -4.56
N ILE A 67 -7.66 -15.94 -5.13
CA ILE A 67 -9.04 -15.54 -5.40
C ILE A 67 -9.47 -16.49 -6.49
N GLY A 68 -9.93 -17.66 -6.05
CA GLY A 68 -10.28 -18.80 -6.89
C GLY A 68 -10.98 -18.31 -8.15
N ALA A 69 -10.52 -18.87 -9.27
CA ALA A 69 -10.72 -18.44 -10.66
C ALA A 69 -12.18 -18.34 -11.15
N ASN A 70 -13.06 -17.76 -10.35
CA ASN A 70 -14.38 -17.33 -10.71
C ASN A 70 -14.20 -15.92 -11.27
N SER A 71 -14.58 -15.73 -12.53
CA SER A 71 -14.67 -14.39 -13.10
C SER A 71 -15.52 -13.52 -12.15
N VAL A 72 -15.27 -12.21 -12.14
CA VAL A 72 -16.16 -11.26 -11.47
C VAL A 72 -17.62 -11.52 -11.88
N ASP A 73 -17.85 -11.96 -13.11
CA ASP A 73 -19.16 -12.35 -13.62
C ASP A 73 -19.75 -13.59 -12.91
N ASP A 74 -18.93 -14.60 -12.61
CA ASP A 74 -19.36 -15.82 -11.91
C ASP A 74 -19.70 -15.52 -10.45
N TYR A 75 -18.87 -14.70 -9.79
CA TYR A 75 -19.14 -14.22 -8.43
C TYR A 75 -20.41 -13.36 -8.36
N MET A 76 -20.63 -12.52 -9.37
CA MET A 76 -21.84 -11.70 -9.48
C MET A 76 -23.08 -12.52 -9.83
N ALA A 77 -22.93 -13.63 -10.58
CA ALA A 77 -24.01 -14.57 -10.84
C ALA A 77 -24.41 -15.34 -9.58
N GLU A 78 -23.43 -15.76 -8.76
CA GLU A 78 -23.64 -16.44 -7.50
C GLU A 78 -24.35 -15.54 -6.46
N LEU A 79 -23.86 -14.30 -6.28
CA LEU A 79 -24.48 -13.33 -5.36
C LEU A 79 -25.91 -12.92 -5.75
N ARG A 80 -26.22 -12.94 -7.05
CA ARG A 80 -27.56 -12.60 -7.54
C ARG A 80 -28.53 -13.77 -7.43
N GLY A 81 -28.06 -14.95 -7.04
CA GLY A 81 -28.81 -16.19 -7.10
C GLY A 81 -29.01 -16.59 -8.56
N GLY A 82 -28.49 -17.77 -8.94
CA GLY A 82 -28.71 -18.31 -10.27
C GLY A 82 -30.19 -18.17 -10.68
N ARG A 83 -30.44 -17.74 -11.92
CA ARG A 83 -31.80 -17.53 -12.45
C ARG A 83 -32.55 -18.87 -12.54
N ASP A 84 -33.08 -19.32 -11.42
CA ASP A 84 -34.05 -20.41 -11.33
C ASP A 84 -35.45 -19.77 -11.37
N ASP A 85 -36.00 -19.46 -12.56
CA ASP A 85 -37.46 -19.34 -12.80
C ASP A 85 -37.91 -18.50 -14.02
N PHE A 86 -37.46 -18.74 -15.25
CA PHE A 86 -38.31 -18.38 -16.42
C PHE A 86 -38.22 -19.43 -17.52
N ASP A 87 -38.68 -20.64 -17.22
CA ASP A 87 -39.17 -21.56 -18.25
C ASP A 87 -40.66 -21.23 -18.49
N ALA A 88 -40.90 -20.24 -19.34
CA ALA A 88 -42.23 -19.96 -19.87
C ALA A 88 -42.40 -20.75 -21.17
N ARG A 89 -43.31 -21.72 -21.09
CA ARG A 89 -43.89 -22.50 -22.21
C ARG A 89 -44.09 -21.70 -23.49
#